data_AF-A0A939UQP9-F1
#
_entry.id   AF-A0A939UQP9-F1
#
_cell.length_a   1.000
_cell.length_b   1.000
_cell.length_c   1.000
_cell.angle_alpha   90.00
_cell.angle_beta   90.00
_cell.angle_gamma   90.00
#
_symmetry.space_group_name_H-M   'P 1'
#
loop_
_entity.id
_entity.type
_entity.pdbx_description
1 polymer ?
#
loop_
_entity_poly.entity_id
_entity_poly.type
_entity_poly.pdbx_seq_one_letter_code
_entity_poly.pdbx_strand_id
1 'polypeptide(L)' 'MSAKVILASSSPRRREILAEMGIDFEVCPTDAD' A
#
# COMPACT_ATOMS: atom_id res chain seq x y z
N MET A 1 -19.15 -0.27 6.97
CA MET A 1 -18.27 0.77 6.40
C MET A 1 -16.97 0.10 5.99
N SER A 2 -16.44 0.40 4.80
CA SER A 2 -15.10 -0.03 4.40
C SER A 2 -14.09 1.05 4.79
N ALA A 3 -12.96 0.66 5.38
CA ALA A 3 -11.89 1.58 5.74
C ALA A 3 -10.96 1.81 4.55
N LYS A 4 -10.39 3.02 4.45
CA LYS A 4 -9.34 3.32 3.47
C LYS A 4 -8.07 2.57 3.84
N VAL A 5 -7.48 1.85 2.88
CA VAL A 5 -6.23 1.12 3.07
C VAL A 5 -5.05 2.01 2.70
N ILE A 6 -4.02 2.03 3.56
CA ILE A 6 -2.77 2.77 3.34
C ILE A 6 -1.61 1.78 3.31
N LEU A 7 -0.84 1.78 2.22
CA LEU A 7 0.44 1.07 2.13
C LEU A 7 1.56 1.97 2.67
N ALA A 8 1.91 1.78 3.93
CA ALA A 8 3.01 2.48 4.59
C ALA A 8 4.40 1.90 4.24
N SER A 9 4.66 1.64 2.96
CA SER A 9 5.91 1.06 2.48
C SER A 9 6.38 1.70 1.17
N SER A 10 7.67 2.00 1.09
CA SER A 10 8.35 2.46 -0.14
C SER A 10 8.68 1.33 -1.12
N SER A 11 8.46 0.06 -0.76
CA SER A 11 8.81 -1.10 -1.59
C SER A 11 7.93 -1.20 -2.85
N PRO A 12 8.50 -1.13 -4.07
CA PRO A 12 7.73 -1.28 -5.31
C PRO A 12 7.02 -2.64 -5.42
N ARG A 13 7.70 -3.71 -5.00
CA ARG A 13 7.16 -5.09 -5.04
C ARG A 13 5.90 -5.26 -4.19
N ARG A 14 5.81 -4.59 -3.04
CA ARG A 14 4.60 -4.66 -2.19
C ARG A 14 3.40 -3.98 -2.83
N ARG A 15 3.65 -2.88 -3.56
CA ARG A 15 2.62 -2.18 -4.34
C ARG A 15 2.07 -3.06 -5.46
N GLU A 16 2.96 -3.71 -6.21
CA GLU A 16 2.59 -4.61 -7.31
C GLU A 16 1.71 -5.76 -6.82
N ILE A 17 2.12 -6.45 -5.74
CA ILE A 17 1.36 -7.57 -5.16
C ILE A 17 -0.05 -7.13 -4.73
N LEU A 18 -0.18 -6.01 -4.02
CA LEU A 18 -1.49 -5.53 -3.56
C LEU A 18 -2.39 -5.10 -4.74
N ALA A 19 -1.80 -4.54 -5.80
CA ALA A 19 -2.54 -4.19 -7.01
C ALA A 19 -3.03 -5.44 -7.76
N GLU A 20 -2.21 -6.49 -7.87
CA GLU A 20 -2.59 -7.78 -8.46
C GLU A 20 -3.72 -8.47 -7.69
N MET A 21 -3.80 -8.26 -6.38
CA MET A 21 -4.90 -8.73 -5.53
C MET A 21 -6.21 -7.92 -5.70
N GLY A 22 -6.20 -6.85 -6.48
CA GLY A 22 -7.36 -5.97 -6.68
C GLY A 22 -7.71 -5.13 -5.46
N ILE A 23 -6.75 -4.89 -4.55
CA ILE A 23 -6.95 -4.04 -3.38
C ILE A 23 -6.81 -2.59 -3.80
N ASP A 24 -7.77 -1.75 -3.42
CA ASP A 24 -7.65 -0.29 -3.53
C ASP A 24 -6.91 0.25 -2.31
N PHE A 25 -5.81 0.96 -2.54
CA PHE A 25 -4.95 1.50 -1.48
C PHE A 25 -4.19 2.75 -1.93
N GLU A 26 -3.84 3.59 -0.96
CA GLU A 26 -2.94 4.73 -1.15
C GLU A 26 -1.54 4.38 -0.66
N VAL A 27 -0.50 4.80 -1.39
CA VAL A 27 0.89 4.63 -0.97
C VAL A 27 1.33 5.85 -0.18
N CYS A 28 1.66 5.67 1.11
CA CYS A 28 2.15 6.72 1.99
C CYS A 28 3.41 6.20 2.71
N PRO A 29 4.59 6.25 2.06
CA PRO A 29 5.80 5.69 2.65
C PRO A 29 6.16 6.44 3.94
N THR A 30 6.62 5.70 4.94
CA THR A 30 7.14 6.27 6.17
C THR A 30 8.63 6.59 6.03
N ASP A 31 9.06 7.64 6.70
CA ASP A 31 10.46 7.94 6.96
C ASP A 31 10.84 7.31 8.32
N ALA A 32 10.85 5.97 8.35
CA ALA A 32 11.22 5.20 9.52
C ALA A 32 12.45 4.36 9.17
N ASP A 33 13.55 4.60 9.88
CA ASP A 33 14.74 3.75 9.91
C ASP A 33 14.49 2.43 10.66
#